data_AF-A0A2E9DV31-F1
#
_entry.id   AF-A0A2E9DV31-F1
#
_cell.length_a   1.000
_cell.length_b   1.000
_cell.length_c   1.000
_cell.angle_alpha   90.00
_cell.angle_beta   90.00
_cell.angle_gamma   90.00
#
_symmetry.space_group_name_H-M   'P 1'
#
loop_
_entity.id
_entity.type
_entity.pdbx_description
1 polymer ?
#
loop_
_entity_poly.entity_id
_entity_poly.type
_entity_poly.pdbx_seq_one_letter_code
_entity_poly.pdbx_strand_id
1 'polypeptide(L)'
;MEKQACAKPKNQLKLSKRILLLFNYLIKNPLIGIAFFVITSAIIISILGANIRPDSSLDANTQIPQISRLEPGTKIPFLKVRKNKEIIEKNFFEKLFFGGQESPFSLVPYSDYKFVDDKILLSEYLVDSTNLNDEIS
;
A
#
# COMPACT_ATOMS: atom_id res chain seq x y z
N MET A 1 1.74 19.28 51.60
CA MET A 1 1.47 19.02 50.16
C MET A 1 2.50 19.77 49.34
N GLU A 2 3.69 19.21 49.19
CA GLU A 2 4.79 19.86 48.49
C GLU A 2 4.81 19.42 47.03
N LYS A 3 4.61 20.38 46.12
CA LYS A 3 4.65 20.13 44.68
C LYS A 3 6.10 19.91 44.28
N GLN A 4 6.45 18.67 43.93
CA GLN A 4 7.72 18.36 43.30
C GLN A 4 7.76 19.02 41.92
N ALA A 5 8.53 20.10 41.81
CA ALA A 5 8.83 20.75 40.54
C ALA A 5 9.80 19.87 39.74
N CYS A 6 9.31 19.31 38.63
CA CYS A 6 10.09 18.57 37.66
C CYS A 6 11.14 19.50 37.02
N ALA A 7 12.37 19.48 37.54
CA ALA A 7 13.49 20.23 36.99
C ALA A 7 13.94 19.60 35.65
N LYS A 8 13.50 20.18 34.53
CA LYS A 8 13.95 19.77 33.18
C LYS A 8 15.48 19.85 33.10
N PRO A 9 16.18 18.78 32.67
CA PRO A 9 17.64 18.76 32.67
C PRO A 9 18.20 19.82 31.73
N LYS A 10 19.17 20.61 32.23
CA LYS A 10 19.76 21.79 31.56
C LYS A 10 20.28 21.53 30.13
N ASN A 11 20.62 20.27 29.81
CA ASN A 11 21.04 19.86 28.46
C ASN A 11 19.89 19.87 27.43
N GLN A 12 18.66 19.56 27.84
CA GLN A 12 17.48 19.64 26.96
C GLN A 12 17.21 21.08 26.52
N LEU A 13 17.54 22.06 27.38
CA LEU A 13 17.35 23.48 27.12
C LEU A 13 18.40 24.06 26.16
N LYS A 14 19.61 23.48 26.10
CA LYS A 14 20.67 23.89 25.16
C LYS A 14 20.38 23.39 23.74
N LEU A 15 19.87 22.17 23.62
CA LEU A 15 19.55 21.55 22.33
C LEU A 15 18.38 22.26 21.64
N SER A 16 17.31 22.56 22.38
CA SER A 16 16.15 23.28 21.83
C SER A 16 16.50 24.69 21.35
N LYS A 17 17.39 25.40 22.05
CA LYS A 17 17.87 26.73 21.62
C LYS A 17 18.67 26.69 20.32
N ARG A 18 19.48 25.65 20.11
CA ARG A 18 20.24 25.47 18.85
C ARG A 18 19.30 25.18 17.68
N ILE A 19 18.29 24.33 17.89
CA ILE A 19 17.26 24.04 16.88
C ILE A 19 16.46 25.31 16.54
N LEU A 20 16.07 26.09 17.55
CA LEU A 20 15.35 27.34 17.37
C LEU A 20 16.18 28.39 16.58
N LEU A 21 17.48 28.50 16.86
CA LEU A 21 18.38 29.40 16.12
C LEU A 21 18.53 28.98 14.66
N LEU A 22 18.64 27.67 14.39
CA LEU A 22 18.66 27.11 13.04
C LEU A 22 17.34 27.38 12.29
N PHE A 23 16.20 27.23 12.96
CA PHE A 23 14.88 27.54 12.39
C PHE A 23 14.74 29.02 12.05
N ASN A 24 15.20 29.89 12.94
CA ASN A 24 15.20 31.33 12.70
C ASN A 24 16.17 31.73 11.58
N TYR A 25 17.29 31.02 11.43
CA TYR A 25 18.23 31.19 10.32
C TYR A 25 17.64 30.73 8.97
N LEU A 26 16.87 29.64 8.97
CA LEU A 26 16.15 29.12 7.80
C LEU A 26 15.08 30.10 7.30
N ILE A 27 14.31 30.72 8.19
CA ILE A 27 13.27 31.70 7.83
C ILE A 27 13.88 33.01 7.29
N LYS A 28 15.08 33.38 7.76
CA LYS A 28 15.77 34.61 7.31
C LYS A 28 16.36 34.51 5.91
N ASN A 29 16.67 33.31 5.42
CA ASN A 29 17.28 33.09 4.11
C ASN A 29 16.30 32.34 3.19
N PRO A 30 15.65 33.00 2.22
CA PRO A 30 14.58 32.38 1.44
C PRO A 30 15.07 31.18 0.62
N LEU A 31 16.30 31.24 0.08
CA LEU A 31 16.87 30.16 -0.71
C LEU A 31 17.04 28.86 0.10
N ILE A 32 17.58 28.96 1.31
CA ILE A 32 17.82 27.82 2.20
C ILE A 32 16.49 27.30 2.76
N GLY A 33 15.56 28.19 3.11
CA GLY A 33 14.23 27.83 3.58
C GLY A 33 13.43 27.04 2.53
N ILE A 34 13.45 27.46 1.26
CA ILE A 34 12.76 26.75 0.17
C ILE A 34 13.39 25.38 -0.06
N ALA A 35 14.73 25.28 -0.13
CA ALA A 35 15.41 24.01 -0.32
C ALA A 35 15.08 23.02 0.81
N PHE A 36 15.10 23.48 2.06
CA PHE A 36 14.74 22.66 3.21
C PHE A 36 13.28 22.20 3.16
N PHE A 37 12.36 23.10 2.79
CA PHE A 37 10.94 22.78 2.66
C PHE A 37 10.70 21.70 1.59
N VAL A 38 11.30 21.83 0.41
CA VAL A 38 11.16 20.86 -0.69
C VAL A 38 11.70 19.49 -0.30
N ILE A 39 12.87 19.42 0.32
CA ILE A 39 13.46 18.15 0.77
C ILE A 39 12.57 17.51 1.83
N THR A 40 12.11 18.30 2.81
CA THR A 40 11.26 17.79 3.89
C THR A 40 9.91 17.30 3.36
N SER A 41 9.29 18.05 2.44
CA SER A 41 8.02 17.65 1.83
C SER A 41 8.18 16.39 0.97
N ALA A 42 9.27 16.26 0.21
CA ALA A 42 9.57 15.05 -0.56
C ALA A 42 9.69 13.81 0.33
N ILE A 43 10.37 13.91 1.48
CA ILE A 43 10.48 12.83 2.46
C ILE A 43 9.10 12.46 3.01
N ILE A 44 8.28 13.45 3.38
CA ILE A 44 6.92 13.22 3.88
C ILE A 44 6.06 12.53 2.82
N ILE A 45 6.10 13.01 1.57
CA ILE A 45 5.35 12.41 0.45
C ILE A 45 5.82 10.98 0.19
N SER A 46 7.13 10.69 0.27
CA SER A 46 7.65 9.34 0.10
C SER A 46 7.12 8.38 1.17
N ILE A 47 7.10 8.80 2.44
CA ILE A 47 6.58 8.00 3.56
C ILE A 47 5.06 7.81 3.44
N LEU A 48 4.32 8.88 3.15
CA LEU A 48 2.86 8.85 3.05
C LEU A 48 2.38 8.14 1.78
N GLY A 49 3.09 8.29 0.66
CA GLY A 49 2.73 7.69 -0.62
C GLY A 49 2.74 6.16 -0.60
N ALA A 50 3.66 5.56 0.17
CA ALA A 50 3.65 4.12 0.40
C ALA A 50 2.43 3.64 1.21
N ASN A 51 1.85 4.50 2.06
CA ASN A 51 0.76 4.15 2.98
C ASN A 51 -0.64 4.51 2.43
N ILE A 52 -0.74 5.54 1.58
CA ILE A 52 -2.02 5.96 0.96
C ILE A 52 -2.40 5.07 -0.24
N ARG A 53 -1.48 4.24 -0.75
CA ARG A 53 -1.76 3.36 -1.88
C ARG A 53 -2.94 2.42 -1.55
N PRO A 54 -3.99 2.35 -2.40
CA PRO A 54 -5.15 1.49 -2.17
C PRO A 54 -4.87 -0.01 -2.36
N ASP A 55 -3.71 -0.36 -2.92
CA ASP A 55 -3.23 -1.74 -3.02
C ASP A 55 -2.10 -1.98 -1.99
N SER A 56 -2.37 -2.90 -1.07
CA SER A 56 -1.46 -3.27 0.02
C SER A 56 -0.59 -4.49 -0.31
N SER A 57 -0.72 -5.04 -1.51
CA SER A 57 0.07 -6.18 -1.95
C SER A 57 1.54 -5.82 -2.15
N LEU A 58 2.41 -6.82 -1.97
CA LEU A 58 3.81 -6.71 -2.32
C LEU A 58 3.93 -6.26 -3.79
N ASP A 59 4.68 -5.19 -4.02
CA ASP A 59 4.90 -4.55 -5.33
C ASP A 59 3.64 -4.09 -6.08
N ALA A 60 2.48 -3.99 -5.42
CA ALA A 60 1.19 -3.72 -6.08
C ALA A 60 0.89 -4.66 -7.26
N ASN A 61 1.27 -5.93 -7.10
CA ASN A 61 1.21 -6.91 -8.18
C ASN A 61 -0.10 -7.71 -8.19
N THR A 62 -1.16 -7.23 -7.53
CA THR A 62 -2.47 -7.91 -7.54
C THR A 62 -3.32 -7.41 -8.72
N GLN A 63 -2.72 -7.34 -9.91
CA GLN A 63 -3.44 -7.01 -11.13
C GLN A 63 -4.07 -8.26 -11.72
N ILE A 64 -5.39 -8.21 -11.96
CA ILE A 64 -6.15 -9.26 -12.65
C ILE A 64 -6.53 -8.70 -14.04
N PRO A 65 -5.85 -9.09 -15.13
CA PRO A 65 -6.10 -8.53 -16.47
C PRO A 65 -7.54 -8.70 -16.96
N GLN A 66 -8.23 -9.75 -16.50
CA GLN A 66 -9.61 -10.05 -16.85
C GLN A 66 -10.58 -8.94 -16.38
N ILE A 67 -10.26 -8.24 -15.27
CA ILE A 67 -11.12 -7.17 -14.77
C ILE A 67 -10.73 -5.77 -15.25
N SER A 68 -9.51 -5.60 -15.78
CA SER A 68 -9.05 -4.27 -16.23
C SER A 68 -9.79 -3.77 -17.47
N ARG A 69 -10.48 -4.67 -18.18
CA ARG A 69 -11.28 -4.39 -19.37
C ARG A 69 -12.77 -4.19 -19.08
N LEU A 70 -13.18 -4.25 -17.81
CA LEU A 70 -14.58 -4.09 -17.44
C LEU A 70 -14.95 -2.63 -17.24
N GLU A 71 -16.24 -2.35 -17.41
CA GLU A 71 -16.77 -1.04 -17.11
C GLU A 71 -16.71 -0.76 -15.60
N PRO A 72 -16.35 0.47 -15.19
CA PRO A 72 -16.39 0.85 -13.78
C PRO A 72 -17.80 0.64 -13.19
N GLY A 73 -17.88 -0.08 -12.07
CA GLY A 73 -19.15 -0.39 -11.38
C GLY A 73 -19.68 -1.80 -11.62
N THR A 74 -19.07 -2.59 -12.50
CA THR A 74 -19.39 -4.01 -12.68
C THR A 74 -19.00 -4.83 -11.43
N LYS A 75 -19.86 -5.78 -11.03
CA LYS A 75 -19.60 -6.69 -9.91
C LYS A 75 -19.34 -8.10 -10.45
N ILE A 76 -18.22 -8.70 -10.07
CA ILE A 76 -17.82 -10.06 -10.48
C ILE A 76 -17.47 -10.88 -9.24
N PRO A 77 -17.90 -12.15 -9.16
CA PRO A 77 -17.50 -13.03 -8.07
C PRO A 77 -16.05 -13.53 -8.27
N PHE A 78 -15.32 -13.64 -7.17
CA PHE A 78 -13.96 -14.16 -7.14
C PHE A 78 -13.87 -15.42 -6.28
N LEU A 79 -13.19 -16.44 -6.79
CA LEU A 79 -12.74 -17.57 -6.00
C LEU A 79 -11.41 -17.24 -5.33
N LYS A 80 -11.36 -17.38 -4.00
CA LYS A 80 -10.14 -17.23 -3.20
C LYS A 80 -9.44 -18.58 -3.09
N VAL A 81 -8.33 -18.74 -3.79
CA VAL A 81 -7.50 -19.96 -3.74
C VAL A 81 -6.33 -19.71 -2.79
N ARG A 82 -6.18 -20.52 -1.74
CA ARG A 82 -5.07 -20.36 -0.80
C ARG A 82 -3.75 -20.77 -1.46
N LYS A 83 -2.75 -19.88 -1.39
CA LYS A 83 -1.39 -20.17 -1.85
C LYS A 83 -0.71 -21.14 -0.88
N ASN A 84 0.10 -22.05 -1.40
CA ASN A 84 0.86 -23.01 -0.59
C ASN A 84 2.18 -22.41 -0.05
N LYS A 85 2.10 -21.18 0.48
CA LYS A 85 3.26 -20.45 1.00
C LYS A 85 2.91 -19.94 2.39
N GLU A 86 3.83 -20.14 3.35
CA GLU A 86 3.73 -19.48 4.64
C GLU A 86 4.02 -17.98 4.45
N ILE A 87 3.02 -17.16 4.77
CA ILE A 87 3.14 -15.72 4.66
C ILE A 87 3.35 -15.17 6.06
N ILE A 88 4.51 -14.55 6.24
CA ILE A 88 4.87 -13.86 7.47
C ILE A 88 4.02 -12.59 7.54
N GLU A 89 3.23 -12.46 8.60
CA GLU A 89 2.51 -11.22 8.88
C GLU A 89 3.52 -10.13 9.24
N LYS A 90 3.56 -9.07 8.42
CA LYS A 90 4.48 -7.94 8.64
C LYS A 90 3.85 -6.88 9.52
N ASN A 91 4.64 -6.34 10.43
CA ASN A 91 4.24 -5.19 11.26
C ASN A 91 4.15 -3.90 10.43
N PHE A 92 3.51 -2.86 10.98
CA PHE A 92 3.33 -1.56 10.29
C PHE A 92 4.66 -0.97 9.78
N PHE A 93 5.71 -1.00 10.60
CA PHE A 93 7.04 -0.50 10.20
C PHE A 93 7.69 -1.36 9.12
N GLU A 94 7.54 -2.69 9.19
CA GLU A 94 8.08 -3.58 8.15
C GLU A 94 7.36 -3.39 6.81
N LYS A 95 6.05 -3.15 6.83
CA LYS A 95 5.28 -2.78 5.63
C LYS A 95 5.74 -1.46 5.04
N LEU A 96 6.14 -0.50 5.88
CA LEU A 96 6.64 0.81 5.45
C LEU A 96 8.05 0.71 4.81
N PHE A 97 8.96 -0.07 5.40
CA PHE A 97 10.34 -0.18 4.90
C PHE A 97 10.53 -1.22 3.79
N PHE A 98 9.76 -2.31 3.80
CA PHE A 98 9.93 -3.45 2.90
C PHE A 98 8.77 -3.67 1.93
N GLY A 99 7.85 -2.70 1.81
CA GLY A 99 6.75 -2.72 0.85
C GLY A 99 5.67 -3.77 1.14
N GLY A 100 4.51 -3.32 1.63
CA GLY A 100 3.28 -4.10 1.67
C GLY A 100 3.36 -5.49 2.33
N GLN A 101 2.33 -6.31 2.12
CA GLN A 101 2.28 -7.71 2.55
C GLN A 101 1.75 -8.57 1.41
N GLU A 102 2.36 -9.74 1.19
CA GLU A 102 1.83 -10.68 0.21
C GLU A 102 0.48 -11.25 0.66
N SER A 103 -0.50 -11.32 -0.24
CA SER A 103 -1.80 -11.94 0.05
C SER A 103 -1.68 -13.47 0.11
N PRO A 104 -2.26 -14.15 1.13
CA PRO A 104 -2.34 -15.61 1.21
C PRO A 104 -3.28 -16.24 0.21
N PHE A 105 -4.08 -15.44 -0.48
CA PHE A 105 -5.03 -15.91 -1.47
C PHE A 105 -4.69 -15.36 -2.85
N SER A 106 -4.79 -16.23 -3.86
CA SER A 106 -4.94 -15.84 -5.25
C SER A 106 -6.43 -15.66 -5.55
N LEU A 107 -6.77 -14.65 -6.35
CA LEU A 107 -8.13 -14.31 -6.73
C LEU A 107 -8.36 -14.73 -8.18
N VAL A 108 -9.29 -15.65 -8.40
CA VAL A 108 -9.66 -16.12 -9.74
C VAL A 108 -11.09 -15.68 -10.04
N PRO A 109 -11.32 -14.81 -11.04
CA PRO A 109 -12.66 -14.39 -11.42
C PRO A 109 -13.37 -15.51 -12.18
N TYR A 110 -14.67 -15.71 -11.90
CA TYR A 110 -15.46 -16.77 -12.56
C TYR A 110 -16.85 -16.28 -12.97
N SER A 111 -17.41 -16.92 -14.00
CA SER A 111 -18.75 -16.63 -14.52
C SER A 111 -19.78 -17.65 -14.04
N ASP A 112 -19.42 -18.93 -14.04
CA ASP A 112 -20.28 -20.05 -13.63
C ASP A 112 -19.46 -21.08 -12.83
N TYR A 113 -20.15 -21.86 -12.01
CA TYR A 113 -19.54 -22.94 -11.24
C TYR A 113 -20.48 -24.15 -11.15
N LYS A 114 -19.90 -25.35 -11.19
CA LYS A 114 -20.64 -26.61 -11.02
C LYS A 114 -19.93 -27.51 -10.03
N PHE A 115 -20.71 -28.14 -9.16
CA PHE A 115 -20.25 -29.22 -8.31
C PHE A 115 -20.46 -30.55 -9.04
N VAL A 116 -19.38 -31.29 -9.26
CA VAL A 116 -19.41 -32.62 -9.86
C VAL A 116 -18.61 -33.54 -8.94
N ASP A 117 -19.34 -34.40 -8.23
CA ASP A 117 -18.81 -35.29 -7.19
C ASP A 117 -17.99 -34.49 -6.15
N ASP A 118 -16.68 -34.77 -6.05
CA ASP A 118 -15.76 -34.12 -5.13
C ASP A 118 -15.00 -32.92 -5.75
N LYS A 119 -15.41 -32.47 -6.95
CA LYS A 119 -14.72 -31.41 -7.70
C LYS A 119 -15.64 -30.20 -7.93
N ILE A 120 -15.02 -29.03 -7.93
CA ILE A 120 -15.65 -27.77 -8.33
C ILE A 120 -15.09 -27.41 -9.71
N LEU A 121 -15.94 -27.42 -10.72
CA LEU A 121 -15.61 -26.96 -12.07
C LEU A 121 -15.99 -25.47 -12.15
N LEU A 122 -14.99 -24.62 -12.38
CA LEU A 122 -15.18 -23.19 -12.60
C LEU A 122 -15.08 -22.87 -14.10
N SER A 123 -16.00 -22.05 -14.58
CA SER A 123 -15.84 -21.34 -15.86
C SER A 123 -15.17 -20.00 -15.57
N GLU A 124 -13.92 -19.85 -16.02
CA GLU A 124 -13.17 -18.60 -15.84
C GLU A 124 -13.86 -17.44 -16.57
N TYR A 125 -13.80 -16.25 -15.98
CA TYR A 125 -14.36 -15.06 -16.60
C TYR A 125 -13.45 -14.57 -17.74
N LEU A 126 -13.88 -14.75 -18.98
CA LEU A 126 -13.22 -14.23 -20.18
C LEU A 126 -13.99 -13.02 -20.70
N VAL A 127 -13.30 -11.89 -20.87
CA VAL A 127 -13.88 -10.68 -21.50
C VAL A 127 -14.02 -10.85 -23.01
N ASP A 128 -13.24 -11.74 -23.61
CA ASP A 128 -13.20 -11.96 -25.05
C ASP A 128 -14.12 -13.13 -25.44
N SER A 129 -15.42 -12.88 -25.43
CA SER A 129 -16.41 -13.76 -26.06
C SER A 129 -16.76 -13.29 -27.47
N THR A 130 -15.77 -12.76 -28.19
CA THR A 130 -15.83 -12.50 -29.63
C THR A 130 -14.74 -13.32 -30.30
N ASN A 131 -15.14 -14.35 -31.04
CA ASN A 131 -14.31 -15.17 -31.95
C ASN A 131 -13.62 -16.42 -31.35
N LEU A 132 -14.34 -17.29 -30.65
CA LEU A 132 -13.96 -18.71 -30.54
C LEU A 132 -14.82 -19.64 -31.42
N ASN A 133 -15.69 -19.07 -32.26
CA ASN A 133 -16.50 -19.83 -33.22
C ASN A 133 -15.86 -19.92 -34.61
N ASP A 134 -14.72 -19.25 -34.86
CA ASP A 134 -14.12 -19.15 -36.20
C ASP A 134 -12.87 -20.04 -36.41
N GLU A 135 -12.44 -20.82 -35.41
CA GLU A 135 -11.32 -21.78 -35.56
C GLU A 135 -11.77 -23.26 -35.64
N ILE A 136 -13.08 -23.52 -35.73
CA ILE A 136 -13.62 -24.84 -36.04
C ILE A 136 -14.60 -24.70 -37.21
N SER A 137 -14.09 -24.53 -38.43
CA SER A 137 -14.82 -24.74 -39.69
C SER A 137 -13.87 -25.18 -40.79
#